data_AF-A0A3R6GUZ1-F1
#
_entry.id   AF-A0A3R6GUZ1-F1
#
_cell.length_a   1.000
_cell.length_b   1.000
_cell.length_c   1.000
_cell.angle_alpha   90.00
_cell.angle_beta   90.00
_cell.angle_gamma   90.00
#
_symmetry.space_group_name_H-M   'P 1'
#
loop_
_entity.id
_entity.type
_entity.pdbx_description
1 polymer ?
#
loop_
_entity_poly.entity_id
_entity_poly.type
_entity_poly.pdbx_seq_one_letter_code
_entity_poly.pdbx_strand_id
1 'polypeptide(L)'
;MRKLSKKVIAFALAVVMFVTAGAAAPQGTVEVQAASSKVYIIDSNKNMVFTYKPGDGYTGYYTLITIMGCNKASQIKKLKSSSKDVKVYAKNGYIRAEFGKKAIKKATITCKVKGVNLKATLSVKKYTNPCSSFKLGKTNLTSKFSKTDVFKTNKNYKNQKLTIKMNKGWKITKVYVQKKSGSYTTERMNKTSYSKKISLTNNSGYVYVYCYNEKTKVSECLEIRDASWY
;
A
#
# COMPACT_ATOMS: atom_id res chain seq x y z
N MET A 1 -21.38 13.82 -62.17
CA MET A 1 -21.51 15.29 -62.16
C MET A 1 -22.49 15.71 -61.07
N ARG A 2 -22.09 16.69 -60.22
CA ARG A 2 -22.89 17.58 -59.32
C ARG A 2 -23.79 16.91 -58.26
N LYS A 3 -23.41 16.90 -56.98
CA LYS A 3 -23.46 17.96 -55.93
C LYS A 3 -24.83 18.09 -55.22
N LEU A 4 -24.78 17.84 -53.90
CA LEU A 4 -25.59 18.37 -52.78
C LEU A 4 -27.12 18.14 -52.82
N SER A 5 -27.72 17.58 -51.76
CA SER A 5 -27.84 18.31 -50.49
C SER A 5 -28.14 17.40 -49.29
N LYS A 6 -27.57 17.80 -48.15
CA LYS A 6 -27.70 17.20 -46.82
C LYS A 6 -29.08 17.51 -46.21
N LYS A 7 -29.62 16.57 -45.43
CA LYS A 7 -30.21 16.74 -44.07
C LYS A 7 -30.64 15.34 -43.57
N VAL A 8 -29.78 14.64 -42.81
CA VAL A 8 -29.78 14.54 -41.32
C VAL A 8 -30.97 13.71 -40.80
N ILE A 9 -30.78 12.39 -40.67
CA ILE A 9 -30.56 11.63 -39.42
C ILE A 9 -31.75 11.69 -38.45
N ALA A 10 -32.57 10.64 -38.46
CA ALA A 10 -33.27 10.11 -37.30
C ALA A 10 -33.91 8.75 -37.67
N PHE A 11 -33.20 7.65 -37.41
CA PHE A 11 -33.63 6.23 -37.35
C PHE A 11 -32.30 5.45 -37.30
N ALA A 12 -32.07 4.37 -36.58
CA ALA A 12 -32.91 3.44 -35.85
C ALA A 12 -31.95 2.65 -34.93
N LEU A 13 -32.43 2.17 -33.78
CA LEU A 13 -31.85 0.97 -33.16
C LEU A 13 -32.96 0.28 -32.35
N ALA A 14 -33.90 -0.28 -33.09
CA ALA A 14 -34.57 -1.51 -32.70
C ALA A 14 -33.69 -2.69 -33.14
N VAL A 15 -33.98 -3.89 -32.58
CA VAL A 15 -33.44 -5.22 -32.93
C VAL A 15 -32.17 -5.56 -32.12
N VAL A 16 -32.07 -6.63 -31.31
CA VAL A 16 -32.73 -7.95 -31.29
C VAL A 16 -32.89 -8.44 -29.83
N MET A 17 -34.08 -8.91 -29.44
CA MET A 17 -34.23 -9.88 -28.34
C MET A 17 -33.94 -11.28 -28.90
N PHE A 18 -32.90 -11.96 -28.40
CA PHE A 18 -32.80 -13.40 -28.56
C PHE A 18 -33.42 -14.08 -27.32
N VAL A 19 -34.62 -14.60 -27.51
CA VAL A 19 -35.20 -15.64 -26.67
C VAL A 19 -34.69 -16.97 -27.21
N THR A 20 -33.90 -17.69 -26.42
CA THR A 20 -33.78 -19.14 -26.54
C THR A 20 -34.35 -19.74 -25.26
N ALA A 21 -35.59 -20.22 -25.38
CA ALA A 21 -36.20 -21.13 -24.43
C ALA A 21 -35.51 -22.49 -24.53
N GLY A 22 -35.01 -23.01 -23.41
CA GLY A 22 -34.44 -24.34 -23.31
C GLY A 22 -34.10 -24.68 -21.86
N ALA A 23 -34.90 -25.60 -21.30
CA ALA A 23 -34.72 -26.28 -20.00
C ALA A 23 -34.69 -25.39 -18.75
N ALA A 24 -35.82 -25.38 -18.04
CA ALA A 24 -35.93 -24.95 -16.66
C ALA A 24 -35.00 -25.78 -15.76
N ALA A 25 -33.87 -25.20 -15.36
CA ALA A 25 -33.25 -25.47 -14.08
C ALA A 25 -33.73 -24.37 -13.12
N PRO A 26 -34.04 -24.66 -11.85
CA PRO A 26 -34.31 -23.59 -10.90
C PRO A 26 -33.03 -22.76 -10.80
N GLN A 27 -33.03 -21.57 -11.42
CA GLN A 27 -32.06 -20.54 -11.10
C GLN A 27 -32.32 -20.25 -9.62
N GLY A 28 -31.52 -20.88 -8.76
CA GLY A 28 -31.39 -20.48 -7.37
C GLY A 28 -31.28 -18.98 -7.38
N THR A 29 -32.15 -18.33 -6.61
CA THR A 29 -32.14 -16.89 -6.41
C THR A 29 -30.69 -16.43 -6.35
N VAL A 30 -30.24 -15.72 -7.40
CA VAL A 30 -29.01 -14.96 -7.28
C VAL A 30 -29.35 -13.99 -6.18
N GLU A 31 -28.89 -14.28 -4.96
CA GLU A 31 -28.84 -13.26 -3.93
C GLU A 31 -28.00 -12.15 -4.55
N VAL A 32 -28.68 -11.14 -5.08
CA VAL A 32 -28.09 -9.84 -5.35
C VAL A 32 -27.61 -9.41 -3.97
N GLN A 33 -26.34 -9.66 -3.69
CA GLN A 33 -25.71 -9.29 -2.45
C GLN A 33 -25.81 -7.77 -2.38
N ALA A 34 -26.85 -7.28 -1.69
CA ALA A 34 -27.03 -5.87 -1.42
C ALA A 34 -25.71 -5.38 -0.84
N ALA A 35 -25.06 -4.42 -1.52
CA ALA A 35 -23.83 -3.82 -1.04
C ALA A 35 -24.03 -3.47 0.44
N SER A 36 -23.30 -4.12 1.33
CA SER A 36 -23.63 -4.13 2.75
C SER A 36 -23.86 -2.69 3.22
N SER A 37 -25.06 -2.39 3.70
CA SER A 37 -25.43 -1.07 4.22
C SER A 37 -24.59 -0.65 5.44
N LYS A 38 -23.79 -1.59 5.98
CA LYS A 38 -22.95 -1.42 7.14
C LYS A 38 -21.79 -0.46 6.84
N VAL A 39 -21.78 0.64 7.60
CA VAL A 39 -20.71 1.63 7.58
C VAL A 39 -19.63 1.25 8.58
N TYR A 40 -18.38 1.06 8.14
CA TYR A 40 -17.25 0.71 9.02
C TYR A 40 -15.89 1.09 8.42
N ILE A 41 -14.88 1.22 9.29
CA ILE A 41 -13.46 1.33 8.89
C ILE A 41 -12.89 -0.07 8.73
N ILE A 42 -12.16 -0.34 7.64
CA ILE A 42 -11.49 -1.64 7.45
C ILE A 42 -10.47 -1.91 8.56
N ASP A 43 -10.31 -3.16 8.98
CA ASP A 43 -9.55 -3.48 10.20
C ASP A 43 -8.09 -3.03 10.16
N SER A 44 -7.44 -3.11 8.99
CA SER A 44 -6.06 -2.65 8.78
C SER A 44 -5.88 -1.14 8.98
N ASN A 45 -6.96 -0.35 8.98
CA ASN A 45 -6.93 1.09 9.21
C ASN A 45 -7.40 1.50 10.62
N LYS A 46 -7.80 0.56 11.49
CA LYS A 46 -8.27 0.88 12.85
C LYS A 46 -7.14 1.24 13.81
N ASN A 47 -6.00 0.56 13.71
CA ASN A 47 -4.86 0.71 14.64
C ASN A 47 -3.55 0.74 13.88
N MET A 48 -3.20 1.90 13.34
CA MET A 48 -2.05 2.05 12.44
C MET A 48 -0.79 2.48 13.21
N VAL A 49 0.34 1.89 12.85
CA VAL A 49 1.66 2.25 13.38
C VAL A 49 2.58 2.52 12.20
N PHE A 50 2.99 3.78 12.07
CA PHE A 50 3.92 4.23 11.04
C PHE A 50 5.28 4.58 11.66
N THR A 51 6.25 4.81 10.79
CA THR A 51 7.51 5.43 11.17
C THR A 51 7.81 6.63 10.29
N TYR A 52 8.47 7.62 10.87
CA TYR A 52 9.14 8.68 10.11
C TYR A 52 10.62 8.33 9.98
N LYS A 53 11.21 8.60 8.82
CA LYS A 53 12.63 8.32 8.54
C LYS A 53 13.41 9.64 8.58
N PRO A 54 14.31 9.85 9.56
CA PRO A 54 15.11 11.08 9.61
C PRO A 54 16.01 11.28 8.38
N GLY A 55 16.36 10.20 7.68
CA GLY A 55 17.20 10.23 6.49
C GLY A 55 16.44 10.38 5.19
N ASP A 56 15.11 10.53 5.21
CA ASP A 56 14.36 10.82 4.00
C ASP A 56 14.18 12.32 3.75
N GLY A 57 14.05 12.68 2.47
CA GLY A 57 13.82 14.05 2.03
C GLY A 57 12.35 14.47 2.10
N TYR A 58 11.44 13.60 2.54
CA TYR A 58 10.00 13.85 2.46
C TYR A 58 9.55 14.86 3.52
N THR A 59 8.76 15.86 3.14
CA THR A 59 8.27 16.91 4.06
C THR A 59 7.04 16.49 4.88
N GLY A 60 6.44 15.34 4.54
CA GLY A 60 5.33 14.73 5.26
C GLY A 60 4.89 13.43 4.61
N TYR A 61 4.09 12.66 5.33
CA TYR A 61 3.49 11.41 4.87
C TYR A 61 1.97 11.49 4.99
N TYR A 62 1.30 10.54 4.37
CA TYR A 62 -0.13 10.37 4.55
C TYR A 62 -0.52 8.90 4.58
N THR A 63 -1.68 8.63 5.15
CA THR A 63 -2.37 7.34 5.04
C THR A 63 -3.83 7.55 4.69
N LEU A 64 -4.44 6.52 4.14
CA LEU A 64 -5.84 6.48 3.78
C LEU A 64 -6.57 5.56 4.75
N ILE A 65 -7.64 6.07 5.36
CA ILE A 65 -8.53 5.32 6.24
C ILE A 65 -9.81 5.06 5.45
N THR A 66 -9.92 3.87 4.88
CA THR A 66 -11.05 3.47 4.04
C THR A 66 -12.30 3.25 4.89
N ILE A 67 -13.43 3.81 4.44
CA ILE A 67 -14.74 3.68 5.09
C ILE A 67 -15.68 2.93 4.14
N MET A 68 -15.94 1.67 4.46
CA MET A 68 -16.94 0.87 3.74
C MET A 68 -18.33 1.46 3.96
N GLY A 69 -19.17 1.43 2.92
CA GLY A 69 -20.51 2.04 2.96
C GLY A 69 -20.53 3.58 2.84
N CYS A 70 -19.38 4.22 2.61
CA CYS A 70 -19.23 5.66 2.34
C CYS A 70 -18.76 5.88 0.89
N ASN A 71 -19.39 6.80 0.15
CA ASN A 71 -19.00 7.11 -1.23
C ASN A 71 -18.78 8.61 -1.48
N LYS A 72 -19.26 9.49 -0.61
CA LYS A 72 -19.12 10.94 -0.76
C LYS A 72 -18.47 11.55 0.48
N ALA A 73 -17.51 12.45 0.27
CA ALA A 73 -16.85 13.18 1.36
C ALA A 73 -17.87 13.91 2.27
N SER A 74 -18.96 14.40 1.68
CA SER A 74 -20.03 15.10 2.40
C SER A 74 -20.76 14.23 3.43
N GLN A 75 -20.67 12.89 3.35
CA GLN A 75 -21.23 11.97 4.35
C GLN A 75 -20.36 11.86 5.61
N ILE A 76 -19.10 12.29 5.55
CA ILE A 76 -18.16 12.26 6.67
C ILE A 76 -18.32 13.56 7.46
N LYS A 77 -19.00 13.46 8.60
CA LYS A 77 -19.27 14.59 9.49
C LYS A 77 -18.44 14.50 10.76
N LYS A 78 -18.27 15.62 11.46
CA LYS A 78 -17.57 15.71 12.75
C LYS A 78 -16.16 15.08 12.71
N LEU A 79 -15.49 15.16 11.56
CA LEU A 79 -14.14 14.63 11.38
C LEU A 79 -13.16 15.47 12.19
N LYS A 80 -12.41 14.81 13.09
CA LYS A 80 -11.37 15.46 13.88
C LYS A 80 -10.26 14.48 14.25
N SER A 81 -9.09 15.04 14.53
CA SER A 81 -7.94 14.35 15.12
C SER A 81 -7.72 14.86 16.54
N SER A 82 -7.33 13.97 17.46
CA SER A 82 -6.92 14.36 18.82
C SER A 82 -5.51 14.95 18.89
N SER A 83 -4.76 14.97 17.78
CA SER A 83 -3.40 15.51 17.72
C SER A 83 -3.31 16.58 16.64
N LYS A 84 -2.74 17.74 16.99
CA LYS A 84 -2.44 18.84 16.04
C LYS A 84 -1.39 18.46 15.00
N ASP A 85 -0.61 17.41 15.26
CA ASP A 85 0.41 16.89 14.34
C ASP A 85 -0.14 15.95 13.28
N VAL A 86 -1.46 15.67 13.31
CA VAL A 86 -2.15 14.87 12.30
C VAL A 86 -3.30 15.67 11.71
N LYS A 87 -3.14 16.11 10.46
CA LYS A 87 -4.19 16.79 9.70
C LYS A 87 -5.09 15.76 9.03
N VAL A 88 -6.40 15.96 9.07
CA VAL A 88 -7.37 15.01 8.53
C VAL A 88 -8.31 15.68 7.55
N TYR A 89 -8.57 15.01 6.43
CA TYR A 89 -9.41 15.50 5.36
C TYR A 89 -10.41 14.42 4.94
N ALA A 90 -11.68 14.80 4.83
CA ALA A 90 -12.71 13.93 4.26
C ALA A 90 -12.53 13.86 2.74
N LYS A 91 -12.57 12.65 2.18
CA LYS A 91 -12.53 12.38 0.74
C LYS A 91 -13.62 11.36 0.39
N ASN A 92 -13.87 11.18 -0.90
CA ASN A 92 -14.89 10.24 -1.36
C ASN A 92 -14.49 8.80 -0.97
N GLY A 93 -15.18 8.25 0.02
CA GLY A 93 -15.00 6.88 0.52
C GLY A 93 -13.89 6.67 1.56
N TYR A 94 -13.13 7.71 1.93
CA TYR A 94 -12.03 7.57 2.89
C TYR A 94 -11.69 8.88 3.60
N ILE A 95 -10.89 8.78 4.67
CA ILE A 95 -10.22 9.91 5.31
C ILE A 95 -8.75 9.89 4.89
N ARG A 96 -8.22 11.02 4.41
CA ARG A 96 -6.78 11.23 4.26
C ARG A 96 -6.24 11.80 5.57
N ALA A 97 -5.32 11.08 6.21
CA ALA A 97 -4.64 11.54 7.41
C ALA A 97 -3.18 11.84 7.06
N GLU A 98 -2.77 13.11 7.18
CA GLU A 98 -1.42 13.58 6.93
C GLU A 98 -0.66 13.76 8.24
N PHE A 99 0.58 13.30 8.29
CA PHE A 99 1.42 13.34 9.49
C PHE A 99 2.89 13.57 9.11
N GLY A 100 3.68 14.10 10.04
CA GLY A 100 5.02 14.62 9.77
C GLY A 100 6.20 13.80 10.32
N LYS A 101 7.39 14.43 10.29
CA LYS A 101 8.74 13.92 10.64
C LYS A 101 9.02 13.70 12.14
N LYS A 102 8.00 13.55 12.99
CA LYS A 102 8.23 13.37 14.43
C LYS A 102 7.37 12.27 15.01
N ALA A 103 7.79 11.80 16.19
CA ALA A 103 7.07 10.77 16.90
C ALA A 103 5.70 11.30 17.35
N ILE A 104 4.68 10.46 17.20
CA ILE A 104 3.32 10.70 17.66
C ILE A 104 2.93 9.48 18.49
N LYS A 105 2.84 9.65 19.82
CA LYS A 105 2.51 8.55 20.74
C LYS A 105 1.17 7.89 20.36
N LYS A 106 0.15 8.72 20.13
CA LYS A 106 -1.18 8.31 19.67
C LYS A 106 -1.96 9.52 19.17
N ALA A 107 -2.58 9.40 18.00
CA ALA A 107 -3.63 10.28 17.51
C ALA A 107 -4.89 9.45 17.33
N THR A 108 -6.00 9.91 17.89
CA THR A 108 -7.32 9.31 17.68
C THR A 108 -8.06 10.13 16.63
N ILE A 109 -8.46 9.49 15.54
CA ILE A 109 -9.22 10.09 14.45
C ILE A 109 -10.66 9.61 14.59
N THR A 110 -11.60 10.54 14.68
CA THR A 110 -13.02 10.23 14.84
C THR A 110 -13.85 10.94 13.78
N CYS A 111 -14.90 10.30 13.31
CA CYS A 111 -15.92 10.91 12.47
C CYS A 111 -17.28 10.23 12.68
N LYS A 112 -18.33 10.83 12.11
CA LYS A 112 -19.67 10.25 12.03
C LYS A 112 -20.07 10.11 10.56
N VAL A 113 -20.47 8.92 10.14
CA VAL A 113 -20.89 8.61 8.77
C VAL A 113 -22.24 7.90 8.82
N LYS A 114 -23.27 8.47 8.18
CA LYS A 114 -24.65 7.93 8.15
C LYS A 114 -25.15 7.46 9.53
N GLY A 115 -24.96 8.29 10.57
CA GLY A 115 -25.38 7.95 11.93
C GLY A 115 -24.35 7.16 12.76
N VAL A 116 -23.40 6.47 12.13
CA VAL A 116 -22.41 5.61 12.80
C VAL A 116 -21.17 6.41 13.23
N ASN A 117 -20.79 6.29 14.50
CA ASN A 117 -19.53 6.86 15.00
C ASN A 117 -18.38 5.91 14.67
N LEU A 118 -17.35 6.43 13.99
CA LEU A 118 -16.17 5.68 13.58
C LEU A 118 -14.92 6.23 14.28
N LYS A 119 -14.00 5.34 14.62
CA LYS A 119 -12.75 5.66 15.31
C LYS A 119 -11.60 4.84 14.72
N ALA A 120 -10.52 5.54 14.42
CA ALA A 120 -9.22 4.95 14.10
C ALA A 120 -8.14 5.56 15.01
N THR A 121 -7.06 4.83 15.21
CA THR A 121 -5.88 5.31 15.91
C THR A 121 -4.65 5.21 15.02
N LEU A 122 -3.78 6.21 15.15
CA LEU A 122 -2.52 6.31 14.44
C LEU A 122 -1.43 6.63 15.45
N SER A 123 -0.28 5.96 15.32
CA SER A 123 0.95 6.33 16.03
C SER A 123 2.10 6.39 15.03
N VAL A 124 3.06 7.27 15.31
CA VAL A 124 4.26 7.44 14.48
C VAL A 124 5.47 7.25 15.39
N LYS A 125 6.35 6.33 15.03
CA LYS A 125 7.59 6.05 15.75
C LYS A 125 8.77 6.57 14.95
N LYS A 126 9.89 6.81 15.62
CA LYS A 126 11.16 7.05 14.91
C LYS A 126 11.57 5.76 14.22
N TYR A 127 11.95 5.83 12.96
CA TYR A 127 12.51 4.70 12.24
C TYR A 127 13.74 4.16 12.97
N THR A 128 13.83 2.83 13.02
CA THR A 128 15.00 2.09 13.50
C THR A 128 15.28 0.99 12.51
N ASN A 129 16.55 0.74 12.21
CA ASN A 129 16.94 -0.34 11.32
C ASN A 129 16.36 -1.68 11.83
N PRO A 130 15.51 -2.37 11.04
CA PRO A 130 14.92 -3.63 11.46
C PRO A 130 15.93 -4.79 11.40
N CYS A 131 17.07 -4.63 10.72
CA CYS A 131 18.08 -5.68 10.56
C CYS A 131 19.34 -5.43 11.39
N SER A 132 19.94 -6.52 11.89
CA SER A 132 21.26 -6.54 12.52
C SER A 132 22.38 -6.74 11.50
N SER A 133 22.05 -7.36 10.36
CA SER A 133 22.97 -7.55 9.24
C SER A 133 22.20 -7.56 7.93
N PHE A 134 22.67 -6.78 6.97
CA PHE A 134 22.23 -6.80 5.58
C PHE A 134 23.46 -6.84 4.69
N LYS A 135 23.66 -7.94 3.95
CA LYS A 135 24.82 -8.15 3.08
C LYS A 135 24.37 -8.56 1.69
N LEU A 136 25.06 -8.05 0.68
CA LEU A 136 24.92 -8.47 -0.71
C LEU A 136 26.30 -8.83 -1.26
N GLY A 137 26.54 -10.14 -1.40
CA GLY A 137 27.88 -10.68 -1.61
C GLY A 137 28.80 -10.33 -0.44
N LYS A 138 30.00 -9.81 -0.73
CA LYS A 138 30.96 -9.34 0.27
C LYS A 138 30.62 -7.95 0.85
N THR A 139 29.66 -7.23 0.24
CA THR A 139 29.34 -5.86 0.63
C THR A 139 28.40 -5.85 1.85
N ASN A 140 28.81 -5.17 2.93
CA ASN A 140 27.95 -4.91 4.07
C ASN A 140 27.14 -3.62 3.85
N LEU A 141 25.82 -3.74 3.80
CA LEU A 141 24.88 -2.64 3.55
C LEU A 141 24.09 -2.24 4.80
N THR A 142 24.33 -2.87 5.95
CA THR A 142 23.55 -2.66 7.18
C THR A 142 23.48 -1.18 7.58
N SER A 143 24.60 -0.45 7.52
CA SER A 143 24.65 0.96 7.89
C SER A 143 23.89 1.88 6.93
N LYS A 144 23.64 1.44 5.69
CA LYS A 144 22.83 2.19 4.70
C LYS A 144 21.38 2.31 5.14
N PHE A 145 20.90 1.39 5.98
CA PHE A 145 19.55 1.39 6.53
C PHE A 145 19.47 1.95 7.96
N SER A 146 20.43 2.81 8.36
CA SER A 146 20.47 3.34 9.74
C SER A 146 19.40 4.41 10.01
N LYS A 147 19.13 5.26 9.01
CA LYS A 147 18.20 6.41 9.14
C LYS A 147 17.10 6.42 8.06
N THR A 148 17.18 5.53 7.10
CA THR A 148 16.28 5.39 5.95
C THR A 148 16.10 3.90 5.65
N ASP A 149 15.01 3.54 5.00
CA ASP A 149 14.73 2.20 4.50
C ASP A 149 15.14 2.02 3.03
N VAL A 150 15.65 3.06 2.36
CA VAL A 150 16.04 3.02 0.95
C VAL A 150 17.55 3.15 0.78
N PHE A 151 18.14 2.21 0.04
CA PHE A 151 19.51 2.29 -0.47
C PHE A 151 19.51 2.35 -2.00
N LYS A 152 20.01 3.47 -2.54
CA LYS A 152 20.22 3.65 -3.99
C LYS A 152 21.63 3.21 -4.39
N THR A 153 21.77 2.47 -5.49
CA THR A 153 23.06 1.99 -6.00
C THR A 153 23.07 1.84 -7.51
N ASN A 154 24.14 2.33 -8.17
CA ASN A 154 24.39 2.07 -9.60
C ASN A 154 25.17 0.78 -9.85
N LYS A 155 25.55 0.06 -8.79
CA LYS A 155 26.31 -1.19 -8.89
C LYS A 155 25.44 -2.34 -9.37
N ASN A 156 25.99 -3.12 -10.30
CA ASN A 156 25.47 -4.41 -10.70
C ASN A 156 25.90 -5.51 -9.73
N TYR A 157 24.96 -6.36 -9.34
CA TYR A 157 25.20 -7.55 -8.55
C TYR A 157 24.74 -8.76 -9.35
N LYS A 158 25.67 -9.50 -9.96
CA LYS A 158 25.35 -10.73 -10.70
C LYS A 158 25.54 -11.94 -9.78
N ASN A 159 24.48 -12.73 -9.60
CA ASN A 159 24.50 -13.99 -8.84
C ASN A 159 25.09 -13.87 -7.43
N GLN A 160 24.85 -12.74 -6.76
CA GLN A 160 25.39 -12.45 -5.43
C GLN A 160 24.44 -12.97 -4.35
N LYS A 161 25.00 -13.53 -3.28
CA LYS A 161 24.19 -13.97 -2.12
C LYS A 161 23.70 -12.75 -1.34
N LEU A 162 22.39 -12.56 -1.28
CA LEU A 162 21.71 -11.66 -0.35
C LEU A 162 21.57 -12.39 0.99
N THR A 163 22.13 -11.83 2.05
CA THR A 163 22.05 -12.38 3.41
C THR A 163 21.52 -11.32 4.37
N ILE A 164 20.44 -11.65 5.06
CA ILE A 164 19.73 -10.74 5.98
C ILE A 164 19.56 -11.45 7.32
N LYS A 165 19.84 -10.73 8.40
CA LYS A 165 19.50 -11.12 9.78
C LYS A 165 18.74 -9.98 10.44
N MET A 166 17.62 -10.30 11.06
CA MET A 166 16.75 -9.33 11.73
C MET A 166 17.21 -9.05 13.15
N ASN A 167 16.90 -7.86 13.65
CA ASN A 167 16.98 -7.54 15.08
C ASN A 167 15.90 -8.30 15.86
N LYS A 168 16.08 -8.43 17.18
CA LYS A 168 15.11 -9.11 18.07
C LYS A 168 13.70 -8.52 17.89
N GLY A 169 12.71 -9.40 17.74
CA GLY A 169 11.30 -9.04 17.58
C GLY A 169 10.87 -8.71 16.15
N TRP A 170 11.80 -8.66 15.19
CA TRP A 170 11.50 -8.47 13.77
C TRP A 170 11.53 -9.78 12.99
N LYS A 171 10.64 -9.91 12.00
CA LYS A 171 10.58 -11.04 11.07
C LYS A 171 10.48 -10.53 9.64
N ILE A 172 11.12 -11.23 8.71
CA ILE A 172 10.97 -11.05 7.28
C ILE A 172 9.67 -11.70 6.87
N THR A 173 8.78 -10.93 6.27
CA THR A 173 7.45 -11.39 5.83
C THR A 173 7.41 -11.68 4.33
N LYS A 174 8.20 -10.94 3.55
CA LYS A 174 8.29 -11.10 2.10
C LYS A 174 9.61 -10.56 1.58
N VAL A 175 10.25 -11.30 0.68
CA VAL A 175 11.34 -10.81 -0.17
C VAL A 175 10.84 -10.79 -1.60
N TYR A 176 10.92 -9.63 -2.23
CA TYR A 176 10.59 -9.43 -3.64
C TYR A 176 11.86 -8.97 -4.35
N VAL A 177 12.18 -9.59 -5.49
CA VAL A 177 13.33 -9.24 -6.31
C VAL A 177 12.84 -9.12 -7.75
N GLN A 178 13.01 -7.94 -8.34
CA GLN A 178 12.80 -7.74 -9.78
C GLN A 178 14.15 -7.72 -10.50
N LYS A 179 14.25 -8.53 -11.55
CA LYS A 179 15.38 -8.58 -12.48
C LYS A 179 15.10 -7.69 -13.69
N LYS A 180 16.09 -7.52 -14.57
CA LYS A 180 15.88 -6.98 -15.92
C LYS A 180 14.76 -7.74 -16.63
N SER A 181 13.99 -7.05 -17.47
CA SER A 181 12.88 -7.55 -18.32
C SER A 181 11.58 -7.96 -17.62
N GLY A 182 11.27 -7.42 -16.44
CA GLY A 182 9.98 -7.63 -15.78
C GLY A 182 9.82 -8.98 -15.07
N SER A 183 10.82 -9.86 -15.15
CA SER A 183 10.85 -11.09 -14.36
C SER A 183 11.07 -10.75 -12.89
N TYR A 184 10.21 -11.29 -12.02
CA TYR A 184 10.29 -11.10 -10.58
C TYR A 184 10.19 -12.42 -9.84
N THR A 185 10.75 -12.45 -8.64
CA THR A 185 10.57 -13.54 -7.68
C THR A 185 9.99 -12.96 -6.40
N THR A 186 8.98 -13.63 -5.86
CA THR A 186 8.40 -13.30 -4.56
C THR A 186 8.47 -14.51 -3.64
N GLU A 187 9.04 -14.31 -2.47
CA GLU A 187 9.09 -15.33 -1.41
C GLU A 187 8.43 -14.76 -0.18
N ARG A 188 7.33 -15.38 0.26
CA ARG A 188 6.67 -15.07 1.54
C ARG A 188 7.23 -15.98 2.61
N MET A 189 7.47 -15.44 3.79
CA MET A 189 8.03 -16.21 4.89
C MET A 189 7.69 -15.58 6.25
N ASN A 190 8.08 -16.26 7.32
CA ASN A 190 7.98 -15.73 8.68
C ASN A 190 9.27 -16.07 9.44
N LYS A 191 10.41 -15.53 8.97
CA LYS A 191 11.74 -15.92 9.43
C LYS A 191 12.55 -14.70 9.90
N THR A 192 13.45 -14.91 10.85
CA THR A 192 14.38 -13.88 11.35
C THR A 192 15.65 -13.75 10.50
N SER A 193 15.83 -14.61 9.50
CA SER A 193 16.96 -14.57 8.59
C SER A 193 16.57 -15.02 7.18
N TYR A 194 17.31 -14.53 6.19
CA TYR A 194 17.17 -14.88 4.78
C TYR A 194 18.55 -15.02 4.13
N SER A 195 18.72 -15.99 3.25
CA SER A 195 19.94 -16.16 2.47
C SER A 195 19.64 -16.79 1.12
N LYS A 196 19.84 -16.05 0.02
CA LYS A 196 19.65 -16.57 -1.35
C LYS A 196 20.51 -15.82 -2.36
N LYS A 197 20.92 -16.50 -3.43
CA LYS A 197 21.56 -15.83 -4.57
C LYS A 197 20.52 -15.03 -5.35
N ILE A 198 20.86 -13.79 -5.66
CA ILE A 198 20.04 -12.87 -6.46
C ILE A 198 20.90 -12.21 -7.53
N SER A 199 20.23 -11.62 -8.51
CA SER A 199 20.87 -10.71 -9.46
C SER A 199 20.13 -9.38 -9.47
N LEU A 200 20.87 -8.29 -9.37
CA LEU A 200 20.40 -6.91 -9.47
C LEU A 200 21.20 -6.22 -10.57
N THR A 201 20.50 -5.62 -11.53
CA THR A 201 21.10 -4.93 -12.67
C THR A 201 20.67 -3.47 -12.70
N ASN A 202 21.56 -2.59 -13.17
CA ASN A 202 21.45 -1.16 -13.40
C ASN A 202 20.53 -0.87 -14.59
N ASN A 203 19.27 -1.32 -14.49
CA ASN A 203 18.20 -1.02 -15.42
C ASN A 203 16.86 -1.51 -14.83
N SER A 204 16.32 -0.79 -13.83
CA SER A 204 15.03 -1.11 -13.17
C SER A 204 14.99 -2.32 -12.23
N GLY A 205 16.15 -2.84 -11.80
CA GLY A 205 16.20 -3.86 -10.77
C GLY A 205 15.96 -3.27 -9.38
N TYR A 206 15.18 -3.97 -8.55
CA TYR A 206 15.03 -3.63 -7.13
C TYR A 206 14.79 -4.85 -6.26
N VAL A 207 15.16 -4.73 -4.99
CA VAL A 207 14.88 -5.69 -3.93
C VAL A 207 14.03 -4.99 -2.88
N TYR A 208 12.89 -5.58 -2.55
CA TYR A 208 12.10 -5.21 -1.38
C TYR A 208 12.15 -6.32 -0.34
N VAL A 209 12.48 -5.94 0.89
CA VAL A 209 12.43 -6.81 2.06
C VAL A 209 11.39 -6.24 3.01
N TYR A 210 10.21 -6.84 2.98
CA TYR A 210 9.14 -6.51 3.89
C TYR A 210 9.40 -7.21 5.21
N CYS A 211 9.29 -6.44 6.29
CA CYS A 211 9.49 -6.95 7.63
C CYS A 211 8.48 -6.37 8.60
N TYR A 212 8.22 -7.12 9.65
CA TYR A 212 7.21 -6.82 10.64
C TYR A 212 7.75 -7.08 12.04
N ASN A 213 7.39 -6.20 12.97
CA ASN A 213 7.68 -6.36 14.39
C ASN A 213 6.41 -6.69 15.17
N GLU A 214 6.33 -7.89 15.72
CA GLU A 214 5.12 -8.38 16.39
C GLU A 214 4.79 -7.62 17.67
N LYS A 215 5.82 -7.14 18.39
CA LYS A 215 5.65 -6.38 19.64
C LYS A 215 5.22 -4.95 19.38
N THR A 216 5.88 -4.27 18.44
CA THR A 216 5.65 -2.85 18.19
C THR A 216 4.58 -2.59 17.13
N LYS A 217 4.15 -3.64 16.41
CA LYS A 217 3.21 -3.63 15.29
C LYS A 217 3.67 -2.80 14.09
N VAL A 218 4.97 -2.47 14.02
CA VAL A 218 5.56 -1.72 12.91
C VAL A 218 5.82 -2.65 11.73
N SER A 219 5.49 -2.17 10.53
CA SER A 219 5.91 -2.77 9.26
C SER A 219 6.92 -1.84 8.58
N GLU A 220 7.96 -2.40 7.98
CA GLU A 220 8.95 -1.67 7.17
C GLU A 220 9.23 -2.41 5.86
N CYS A 221 9.73 -1.68 4.87
CA CYS A 221 10.15 -2.22 3.59
C CYS A 221 11.56 -1.72 3.28
N LEU A 222 12.58 -2.56 3.52
CA LEU A 222 13.94 -2.21 3.10
C LEU A 222 14.05 -2.36 1.59
N GLU A 223 14.50 -1.30 0.94
CA GLU A 223 14.60 -1.21 -0.51
C GLU A 223 16.06 -1.07 -0.93
N ILE A 224 16.48 -1.91 -1.86
CA ILE A 224 17.64 -1.64 -2.70
C ILE A 224 17.11 -1.35 -4.10
N ARG A 225 17.39 -0.16 -4.62
CA ARG A 225 17.02 0.21 -5.99
C ARG A 225 18.17 0.85 -6.75
N ASP A 226 18.04 0.81 -8.06
CA ASP A 226 18.90 1.56 -8.97
C ASP A 226 18.81 3.08 -8.69
N ALA A 227 19.93 3.81 -8.79
CA ALA A 227 19.93 5.24 -8.52
C ALA A 227 19.39 6.07 -9.70
N SER A 228 19.30 5.47 -10.90
CA SER A 228 18.68 6.06 -12.10
C SER A 228 17.17 6.31 -11.97
N TRP A 229 16.56 5.84 -10.88
CA TRP A 229 15.18 6.19 -10.55
C TRP A 229 15.20 7.60 -9.92
N TYR A 230 14.64 8.54 -10.71
CA TYR A 230 14.61 10.01 -10.59
C TYR A 230 15.79 10.73 -11.25
#